data_AF-E6YMF5-F1
#
_entry.id   AF-E6YMF5-F1
#
_cell.length_a   1.000
_cell.length_b   1.000
_cell.length_c   1.000
_cell.angle_alpha   90.00
_cell.angle_beta   90.00
_cell.angle_gamma   90.00
#
_symmetry.space_group_name_H-M   'P 1'
#
loop_
_entity.id
_entity.type
_entity.pdbx_description
1 polymer ?
#
loop_
_entity_poly.entity_id
_entity_poly.type
_entity_poly.pdbx_seq_one_letter_code
_entity_poly.pdbx_strand_id
1 'polypeptide(L)'
;MNFQPRRFEGGGMRYLRFKQWLNEIKLTAGRIDAVYFEEVRRHIGTDAAHVYGGLLATLTAWCEYYQIPYEGIPVSTIKKETTGKGNASKEEMIKAVCAKGHAPKDDNEADALAIL
;
A
#
# COMPACT_ATOMS: atom_id res chain seq x y z
N MET A 1 -11.79 -4.06 -3.79
CA MET A 1 -12.09 -4.04 -2.34
C MET A 1 -12.51 -2.62 -1.95
N ASN A 2 -13.48 -2.42 -1.04
CA ASN A 2 -13.91 -1.07 -0.65
C ASN A 2 -13.90 -0.91 0.87
N PHE A 3 -13.02 -0.03 1.37
CA PHE A 3 -12.89 0.29 2.79
C PHE A 3 -13.58 1.60 3.18
N GLN A 4 -14.31 2.25 2.28
CA GLN A 4 -15.01 3.48 2.62
C GLN A 4 -16.12 3.21 3.67
N PRO A 5 -16.22 4.04 4.72
CA PRO A 5 -17.32 3.95 5.66
C PRO A 5 -18.61 4.37 4.97
N ARG A 6 -19.71 3.72 5.33
CA ARG A 6 -21.07 4.08 4.88
C ARG A 6 -21.69 5.10 5.84
N ARG A 7 -22.75 5.77 5.39
CA ARG A 7 -23.44 6.87 6.12
C ARG A 7 -23.81 6.55 7.59
N PHE A 8 -24.03 5.27 7.92
CA PHE A 8 -24.46 4.83 9.25
C PHE A 8 -23.40 3.99 9.97
N GLU A 9 -22.13 4.12 9.60
CA GLU A 9 -21.04 3.36 10.18
C GLU A 9 -20.17 4.20 11.11
N GLY A 10 -19.68 3.58 12.18
CA GLY A 10 -18.67 4.20 13.02
C GLY A 10 -17.37 4.44 12.24
N GLY A 11 -16.63 5.51 12.59
CA GLY A 11 -15.40 5.90 11.90
C GLY A 11 -14.31 4.80 11.85
N GLY A 12 -14.37 3.82 12.76
CA GLY A 12 -13.46 2.67 12.80
C GLY A 12 -13.75 1.58 11.76
N MET A 13 -14.91 1.56 11.11
CA MET A 13 -15.32 0.44 10.23
C MET A 13 -14.40 0.24 9.04
N ARG A 14 -13.82 1.32 8.50
CA ARG A 14 -12.78 1.26 7.47
C ARG A 14 -11.60 0.40 7.91
N TYR A 15 -11.07 0.66 9.09
CA TYR A 15 -9.88 0.02 9.63
C TYR A 15 -10.17 -1.42 10.06
N LEU A 16 -11.37 -1.69 10.57
CA LEU A 16 -11.81 -3.05 10.88
C LEU A 16 -11.86 -3.93 9.61
N ARG A 17 -12.46 -3.42 8.52
CA ARG A 17 -12.49 -4.14 7.24
C ARG A 17 -11.11 -4.37 6.66
N PHE A 18 -10.24 -3.36 6.77
CA PHE A 18 -8.86 -3.49 6.33
C PHE A 18 -8.12 -4.59 7.11
N LYS A 19 -8.25 -4.62 8.45
CA LYS A 19 -7.70 -5.70 9.28
C LYS A 19 -8.26 -7.09 8.92
N GLN A 20 -9.57 -7.19 8.65
CA GLN A 20 -10.20 -8.44 8.24
C GLN A 20 -9.60 -8.95 6.92
N TRP A 21 -9.41 -8.07 5.94
CA TRP A 21 -8.75 -8.44 4.70
C TRP A 21 -7.31 -8.90 4.88
N LEU A 22 -6.51 -8.24 5.73
CA LEU A 22 -5.15 -8.69 6.04
C LEU A 22 -5.15 -10.11 6.63
N ASN A 23 -6.10 -10.43 7.50
CA ASN A 23 -6.26 -11.79 8.02
C ASN A 23 -6.62 -12.79 6.91
N GLU A 24 -7.51 -12.43 5.98
CA GLU A 24 -7.87 -13.28 4.82
C GLU A 24 -6.65 -13.55 3.92
N ILE A 25 -5.83 -12.54 3.64
CA ILE A 25 -4.56 -12.71 2.90
C ILE A 25 -3.66 -13.68 3.64
N LYS A 26 -3.43 -13.47 4.95
CA LYS A 26 -2.56 -14.33 5.74
C LYS A 26 -3.02 -15.79 5.74
N LEU A 27 -4.33 -16.02 5.86
CA LEU A 27 -4.90 -17.36 5.80
C LEU A 27 -4.67 -18.02 4.43
N THR A 28 -4.76 -17.23 3.35
CA THR A 28 -4.64 -17.75 1.98
C THR A 28 -3.19 -17.92 1.52
N ALA A 29 -2.30 -17.01 1.91
CA ALA A 29 -0.88 -17.02 1.55
C ALA A 29 -0.05 -17.98 2.43
N GLY A 30 -0.58 -18.38 3.59
CA GLY A 30 0.14 -19.19 4.57
C GLY A 30 1.16 -18.37 5.36
N ARG A 31 2.45 -18.57 5.09
CA ARG A 31 3.53 -17.81 5.74
C ARG A 31 3.82 -16.54 4.96
N ILE A 32 3.84 -15.41 5.67
CA ILE A 32 4.25 -14.11 5.14
C ILE A 32 5.58 -13.79 5.81
N ASP A 33 6.65 -13.67 5.04
CA ASP A 33 7.99 -13.39 5.57
C ASP A 33 8.24 -11.90 5.82
N ALA A 34 7.61 -11.01 5.03
CA ALA A 34 7.69 -9.57 5.21
C ALA A 34 6.51 -8.86 4.53
N VAL A 35 6.24 -7.63 4.95
CA VAL A 35 5.29 -6.70 4.32
C VAL A 35 6.00 -5.42 3.93
N TYR A 36 5.97 -5.09 2.65
CA TYR A 36 6.47 -3.82 2.12
C TYR A 36 5.31 -2.94 1.70
N PHE A 37 5.38 -1.64 1.98
CA PHE A 37 4.36 -0.68 1.57
C PHE A 37 4.97 0.65 1.16
N GLU A 38 4.23 1.40 0.36
CA GLU A 38 4.62 2.76 -0.02
C GLU A 38 4.51 3.72 1.18
N GLU A 39 5.63 4.36 1.54
CA GLU A 39 5.68 5.38 2.58
C GLU A 39 5.38 6.76 1.98
N VAL A 40 4.17 7.27 2.25
CA VAL A 40 3.75 8.63 1.89
C VAL A 40 3.99 9.56 3.08
N ARG A 41 4.96 10.49 2.95
CA ARG A 41 5.26 11.49 3.99
C ARG A 41 4.58 12.84 3.78
N ARG A 42 4.22 13.17 2.54
CA ARG A 42 3.62 14.46 2.18
C ARG A 42 2.15 14.26 1.81
N HIS A 43 1.26 14.83 2.60
CA HIS A 43 -0.18 14.84 2.31
C HIS A 43 -0.65 16.27 2.02
N ILE A 44 -1.41 16.45 0.94
CA ILE A 44 -1.99 17.75 0.57
C ILE A 44 -3.31 17.99 1.30
N GLY A 45 -4.09 16.93 1.57
CA GLY A 45 -5.39 17.01 2.24
C GLY A 45 -5.40 16.31 3.59
N THR A 46 -5.99 16.96 4.59
CA THR A 46 -6.10 16.46 5.98
C THR A 46 -6.86 15.13 6.05
N ASP A 47 -8.00 15.02 5.36
CA ASP A 47 -8.77 13.78 5.34
C ASP A 47 -7.95 12.62 4.77
N ALA A 48 -7.26 12.83 3.65
CA ALA A 48 -6.39 11.81 3.07
C ALA A 48 -5.26 11.42 4.04
N ALA A 49 -4.67 12.39 4.74
CA ALA A 49 -3.62 12.16 5.74
C ALA A 49 -4.13 11.32 6.92
N HIS A 50 -5.31 11.65 7.47
CA HIS A 50 -5.91 10.90 8.57
C HIS A 50 -6.23 9.45 8.17
N VAL A 51 -6.74 9.27 6.96
CA VAL A 51 -7.08 7.95 6.44
C VAL A 51 -5.84 7.11 6.22
N TYR A 52 -4.81 7.69 5.59
CA TYR A 52 -3.51 7.03 5.44
C TYR A 52 -2.92 6.66 6.80
N GLY A 53 -2.89 7.60 7.76
CA GLY A 53 -2.38 7.34 9.11
C GLY A 53 -3.13 6.23 9.84
N GLY A 54 -4.46 6.18 9.74
CA GLY A 54 -5.26 5.11 10.34
C GLY A 54 -5.04 3.74 9.68
N LEU A 55 -4.90 3.69 8.35
CA LEU A 55 -4.55 2.45 7.64
C LEU A 55 -3.15 1.98 8.01
N LEU A 56 -2.17 2.90 8.04
CA LEU A 56 -0.79 2.61 8.42
C LEU A 56 -0.72 2.06 9.84
N ALA A 57 -1.34 2.74 10.81
CA ALA A 57 -1.37 2.27 12.20
C ALA A 57 -2.04 0.89 12.32
N THR A 58 -3.07 0.62 11.53
CA THR A 58 -3.72 -0.69 11.50
C THR A 58 -2.81 -1.77 10.92
N LEU A 59 -2.11 -1.48 9.82
CA LEU A 59 -1.17 -2.39 9.16
C LEU A 59 -0.01 -2.73 10.09
N THR A 60 0.65 -1.73 10.65
CA THR A 60 1.83 -1.94 11.50
C THR A 60 1.48 -2.67 12.78
N ALA A 61 0.38 -2.28 13.46
CA ALA A 61 -0.10 -3.02 14.63
C ALA A 61 -0.48 -4.48 14.30
N TRP A 62 -1.01 -4.74 13.11
CA TRP A 62 -1.30 -6.09 12.65
C TRP A 62 -0.01 -6.89 12.40
N CYS A 63 0.99 -6.30 11.75
CA CYS A 63 2.29 -6.92 11.53
C CYS A 63 2.98 -7.25 12.86
N GLU A 64 2.99 -6.31 13.82
CA GLU A 64 3.52 -6.54 15.17
C GLU A 64 2.83 -7.71 15.88
N TYR A 65 1.49 -7.76 15.83
CA TYR A 65 0.72 -8.84 16.45
C TYR A 65 1.08 -10.23 15.90
N TYR A 66 1.33 -10.33 14.60
CA TYR A 66 1.71 -11.60 13.95
C TYR A 66 3.23 -11.80 13.82
N GLN A 67 4.03 -10.89 14.38
CA GLN A 67 5.50 -10.89 14.30
C GLN A 67 6.02 -10.95 12.85
N ILE A 68 5.39 -10.19 11.97
CA ILE A 68 5.76 -10.08 10.56
C ILE A 68 6.61 -8.82 10.39
N PRO A 69 7.87 -8.93 9.92
CA PRO A 69 8.68 -7.78 9.55
C PRO A 69 7.96 -6.88 8.54
N TYR A 70 8.09 -5.57 8.68
CA TYR A 70 7.51 -4.62 7.74
C TYR A 70 8.39 -3.41 7.49
N GLU A 71 8.31 -2.87 6.28
CA GLU A 71 9.09 -1.70 5.88
C GLU A 71 8.29 -0.77 4.97
N GLY A 72 8.33 0.52 5.30
CA GLY A 72 7.79 1.58 4.46
C GLY A 72 8.87 2.09 3.50
N ILE A 73 8.62 2.00 2.20
CA ILE A 73 9.56 2.45 1.16
C ILE A 73 9.09 3.81 0.62
N PRO A 74 9.92 4.87 0.69
CA PRO A 74 9.52 6.18 0.18
C PRO A 74 9.15 6.12 -1.30
N VAL A 75 8.06 6.80 -1.68
CA VAL A 75 7.58 6.89 -3.08
C VAL A 75 8.69 7.26 -4.06
N SER A 76 9.52 8.24 -3.68
CA SER A 76 10.63 8.69 -4.51
C SER A 76 11.68 7.61 -4.73
N THR A 77 11.88 6.72 -3.76
CA THR A 77 12.80 5.59 -3.87
C THR A 77 12.24 4.59 -4.88
N ILE A 78 10.96 4.20 -4.75
CA ILE A 78 10.28 3.29 -5.69
C ILE A 78 10.39 3.82 -7.13
N LYS A 79 10.08 5.11 -7.32
CA LYS A 79 10.17 5.78 -8.62
C LYS A 79 11.60 5.78 -9.17
N LYS A 80 12.59 6.08 -8.32
CA LYS A 80 13.99 6.13 -8.71
C LYS A 80 14.51 4.75 -9.13
N GLU A 81 14.22 3.71 -8.37
CA GLU A 81 14.67 2.34 -8.70
C GLU A 81 13.96 1.80 -9.95
N THR A 82 12.70 2.19 -10.17
CA THR A 82 11.92 1.69 -11.30
C THR A 82 12.22 2.41 -12.61
N THR A 83 12.43 3.73 -12.56
CA THR A 83 12.52 4.58 -13.78
C THR A 83 13.86 5.31 -13.93
N GLY A 84 14.74 5.22 -12.93
CA GLY A 84 15.95 6.03 -12.81
C GLY A 84 15.72 7.45 -12.27
N LYS A 85 14.47 7.86 -12.00
CA LYS A 85 14.13 9.21 -11.52
C LYS A 85 13.16 9.18 -10.34
N GLY A 86 13.46 9.92 -9.27
CA GLY A 86 12.61 9.95 -8.06
C GLY A 86 11.28 10.70 -8.20
N ASN A 87 11.04 11.37 -9.32
CA ASN A 87 9.85 12.18 -9.59
C ASN A 87 9.08 11.74 -10.84
N ALA A 88 9.22 10.47 -11.24
CA ALA A 88 8.51 9.92 -12.39
C ALA A 88 6.99 10.10 -12.31
N SER A 89 6.39 10.35 -13.47
CA SER A 89 4.95 10.38 -13.70
C SER A 89 4.33 8.98 -13.68
N LYS A 90 3.00 8.90 -13.58
CA LYS A 90 2.28 7.61 -13.60
C LYS A 90 2.51 6.83 -14.91
N GLU A 91 2.59 7.54 -16.03
CA GLU A 91 2.84 6.94 -17.34
C GLU A 91 4.25 6.35 -17.45
N GLU A 92 5.24 7.04 -16.88
CA GLU A 92 6.62 6.54 -16.83
C GLU A 92 6.73 5.29 -15.94
N MET A 93 6.00 5.26 -14.81
CA MET A 93 5.93 4.07 -13.95
C MET A 93 5.33 2.87 -14.69
N ILE A 94 4.16 3.04 -15.32
CA ILE A 94 3.51 1.96 -16.07
C ILE A 94 4.42 1.45 -17.19
N LYS A 95 5.04 2.34 -17.96
CA LYS A 95 5.98 1.95 -19.02
C LYS A 95 7.16 1.15 -18.49
N ALA A 96 7.74 1.57 -17.37
CA ALA A 96 8.87 0.88 -16.76
C ALA A 96 8.49 -0.49 -16.20
N VAL A 97 7.34 -0.60 -15.54
CA VAL A 97 6.81 -1.88 -15.03
C VAL A 97 6.47 -2.84 -16.18
N CYS A 98 5.89 -2.32 -17.28
CA CYS A 98 5.68 -3.10 -18.50
C CYS A 98 7.00 -3.55 -19.15
N ALA A 99 8.03 -2.71 -19.16
CA ALA A 99 9.36 -3.07 -19.67
C ALA A 99 10.05 -4.16 -18.81
N LYS A 100 9.70 -4.27 -17.52
CA LYS A 100 10.09 -5.38 -16.64
C LYS A 100 9.31 -6.69 -16.90
N GLY A 101 8.36 -6.69 -17.83
CA GLY A 101 7.60 -7.87 -18.25
C GLY A 101 6.27 -8.08 -17.51
N HIS A 102 5.82 -7.11 -16.73
CA HIS A 102 4.52 -7.16 -16.07
C HIS A 102 3.41 -6.48 -16.89
N ALA A 103 2.15 -6.75 -16.56
CA ALA A 103 0.98 -6.14 -17.20
C ALA A 103 0.03 -5.57 -16.13
N PRO A 104 0.39 -4.45 -15.47
CA PRO A 104 -0.47 -3.83 -14.46
C PRO A 104 -1.77 -3.32 -15.07
N LYS A 105 -2.88 -3.52 -14.37
CA LYS A 105 -4.22 -3.06 -14.76
C LYS A 105 -4.41 -1.56 -14.54
N ASP A 106 -3.81 -1.03 -13.48
CA ASP A 106 -3.87 0.39 -13.11
C ASP A 106 -2.56 0.86 -12.46
N ASP A 107 -2.52 2.14 -12.09
CA ASP A 107 -1.36 2.77 -11.47
C ASP A 107 -1.04 2.20 -10.09
N ASN A 108 -2.05 1.83 -9.29
CA ASN A 108 -1.83 1.25 -7.97
C ASN A 108 -1.18 -0.15 -8.07
N GLU A 109 -1.62 -0.96 -9.05
CA GLU A 109 -0.98 -2.25 -9.31
C GLU A 109 0.44 -2.10 -9.84
N ALA A 110 0.69 -1.10 -10.70
CA ALA A 110 2.04 -0.79 -11.16
C ALA A 110 2.96 -0.39 -10.00
N ASP A 111 2.49 0.45 -9.07
CA ASP A 111 3.26 0.87 -7.90
C ASP A 111 3.53 -0.31 -6.94
N ALA A 112 2.57 -1.23 -6.77
CA ALA A 112 2.78 -2.44 -5.98
C ALA A 112 3.81 -3.39 -6.60
N LEU A 113 3.78 -3.58 -7.93
CA LEU A 113 4.76 -4.39 -8.66
C LEU A 113 6.15 -3.75 -8.67
N ALA A 114 6.23 -2.42 -8.62
CA ALA A 114 7.48 -1.68 -8.59
C ALA A 114 8.29 -1.85 -7.28
N ILE A 115 7.66 -2.37 -6.22
CA ILE A 115 8.30 -2.68 -4.94
C ILE A 115 9.06 -4.02 -4.98
N LEU A 116 8.72 -4.91 -5.93
CA LEU A 116 9.37 -6.22 -6.13
C LEU A 116 10.71 -6.09 -6.89
#